data_AF-A0A147BBY9-F1
#
_entry.id   AF-A0A147BBY9-F1
#
_cell.length_a   1.000
_cell.length_b   1.000
_cell.length_c   1.000
_cell.angle_alpha   90.00
_cell.angle_beta   90.00
_cell.angle_gamma   90.00
#
_symmetry.space_group_name_H-M   'P 1'
#
loop_
_entity.id
_entity.type
_entity.pdbx_description
1 polymer ?
#
loop_
_entity_poly.entity_id
_entity_poly.type
_entity_poly.pdbx_seq_one_letter_code
_entity_poly.pdbx_strand_id
1 'polypeptide(L)'
;VIMRTDIGGPGVTPECILTGPSVYDESVNKGELSVVNALHFLDEKQELFQNKAVVISFSMVVLFFKLYLPYVRHNLGWICSWMQDVDMYEICSYELPFEENYTLVEPQYVRQSTELWYGVTLIMDTPDTIIYKICSATKLYPNIGFGLALFDLGFEDTEYKCLREDHFKGVGGYWKAAPVSKYFKNVVTNPNFDINN
;
A
#
# COMPACT_ATOMS: atom_id res chain seq x y z
N VAL A 1 17.51 7.38 5.60
CA VAL A 1 17.05 6.08 6.18
C VAL A 1 15.87 5.62 5.35
N ILE A 2 15.84 4.35 4.92
CA ILE A 2 14.70 3.77 4.21
C ILE A 2 13.84 3.08 5.27
N MET A 3 12.60 3.51 5.43
CA MET A 3 11.65 2.88 6.36
C MET A 3 10.76 1.95 5.58
N ARG A 4 10.93 0.64 5.80
CA ARG A 4 10.12 -0.41 5.17
C ARG A 4 9.21 -1.04 6.23
N THR A 5 7.90 -1.02 5.99
CA THR A 5 6.88 -1.65 6.86
C THR A 5 6.64 -3.10 6.41
N ASP A 6 7.71 -3.86 6.18
CA ASP A 6 7.61 -5.19 5.57
C ASP A 6 6.91 -6.21 6.49
N ILE A 7 6.13 -7.11 5.90
CA ILE A 7 5.37 -8.19 6.58
C ILE A 7 6.23 -9.48 6.69
N GLY A 8 7.53 -9.42 6.40
CA GLY A 8 8.42 -10.58 6.31
C GLY A 8 9.57 -10.59 7.32
N GLY A 9 9.29 -10.86 8.60
CA GLY A 9 10.31 -11.12 9.63
C GLY A 9 10.40 -12.61 10.02
N PRO A 10 11.60 -13.18 10.25
CA PRO A 10 11.74 -14.57 10.67
C PRO A 10 11.53 -14.69 12.20
N GLY A 11 10.51 -15.41 12.65
CA GLY A 11 10.47 -15.85 14.06
C GLY A 11 9.13 -16.13 14.72
N VAL A 12 8.01 -15.81 14.10
CA VAL A 12 6.67 -16.21 14.59
C VAL A 12 5.90 -16.54 13.33
N THR A 13 5.39 -17.75 13.14
CA THR A 13 4.38 -17.98 12.09
C THR A 13 3.17 -17.16 12.51
N PRO A 14 2.92 -15.97 11.92
CA PRO A 14 1.75 -15.22 12.29
C PRO A 14 0.58 -16.02 11.71
N GLU A 15 -0.51 -16.14 12.45
CA GLU A 15 -1.78 -16.41 11.79
C GLU A 15 -1.86 -15.45 10.60
N CYS A 16 -2.09 -15.96 9.40
CA CYS A 16 -2.25 -15.11 8.23
C CYS A 16 -3.37 -14.12 8.58
N ILE A 17 -3.09 -12.82 8.54
CA ILE A 17 -4.04 -11.76 8.88
C ILE A 17 -4.14 -10.82 7.68
N LEU A 18 -5.36 -10.49 7.28
CA LEU A 18 -5.61 -9.52 6.22
C LEU A 18 -5.04 -8.15 6.62
N THR A 19 -4.05 -7.68 5.87
CA THR A 19 -3.41 -6.37 6.04
C THR A 19 -3.03 -5.79 4.67
N GLY A 20 -2.54 -4.56 4.65
CA GLY A 20 -2.07 -3.86 3.46
C GLY A 20 -0.55 -3.81 3.33
N PRO A 21 -0.02 -3.60 2.11
CA PRO A 21 1.43 -3.63 1.85
C PRO A 21 2.23 -2.45 2.44
N SER A 22 1.60 -1.27 2.60
CA SER A 22 2.24 -0.09 3.21
C SER A 22 1.29 0.55 4.23
N VAL A 23 1.10 -0.07 5.40
CA VAL A 23 0.15 0.41 6.43
C VAL A 23 0.43 1.86 6.85
N TYR A 24 -0.54 2.75 6.66
CA TYR A 24 -0.35 4.17 6.98
C TYR A 24 -0.41 4.48 8.48
N ASP A 25 -1.54 4.21 9.14
CA ASP A 25 -1.77 4.59 10.54
C ASP A 25 -1.96 3.39 11.47
N GLU A 26 -3.14 2.76 11.47
CA GLU A 26 -3.43 1.66 12.39
C GLU A 26 -3.06 0.30 11.78
N SER A 27 -1.96 -0.28 12.26
CA SER A 27 -1.61 -1.67 11.94
C SER A 27 -2.52 -2.65 12.67
N VAL A 28 -2.96 -3.68 11.95
CA VAL A 28 -3.70 -4.81 12.51
C VAL A 28 -2.78 -5.81 13.21
N ASN A 29 -1.49 -5.84 12.86
CA ASN A 29 -0.50 -6.71 13.46
C ASN A 29 0.19 -5.96 14.62
N LYS A 30 0.06 -6.49 15.85
CA LYS A 30 0.60 -5.86 17.08
C LYS A 30 2.12 -5.61 17.09
N GLY A 31 2.87 -6.15 16.14
CA GLY A 31 4.32 -5.94 15.99
C GLY A 31 4.73 -5.17 14.73
N GLU A 32 3.78 -4.79 13.87
CA GLU A 32 4.04 -4.06 12.64
C GLU A 32 3.96 -2.55 12.90
N LEU A 33 5.03 -1.84 12.54
CA LEU A 33 5.09 -0.39 12.60
C LEU A 33 4.43 0.20 11.36
N SER A 34 3.50 1.13 11.55
CA SER A 34 2.91 1.91 10.47
C SER A 34 3.83 3.06 10.04
N VAL A 35 3.52 3.66 8.89
CA VAL A 35 4.22 4.86 8.40
C VAL A 35 4.13 6.00 9.42
N VAL A 36 2.95 6.25 10.00
CA VAL A 36 2.73 7.29 11.03
C VAL A 36 3.56 7.02 12.27
N ASN A 37 3.57 5.79 12.79
CA ASN A 37 4.38 5.42 13.97
C ASN A 37 5.87 5.68 13.73
N ALA A 38 6.37 5.31 12.54
CA ALA A 38 7.76 5.50 12.18
C ALA A 38 8.13 6.99 12.01
N LEU A 39 7.24 7.78 11.40
CA LEU A 39 7.44 9.23 11.24
C LEU A 39 7.35 9.98 12.57
N HIS A 40 6.43 9.59 13.46
CA HIS A 40 6.33 10.15 14.80
C HIS A 40 7.64 9.95 15.58
N PHE A 41 8.20 8.75 15.53
CA PHE A 41 9.51 8.48 16.15
C PHE A 41 10.63 9.35 15.56
N LEU A 42 10.65 9.54 14.24
CA LEU A 42 11.65 10.40 13.59
C LEU A 42 11.52 11.87 13.98
N ASP A 43 10.29 12.36 14.12
CA ASP A 43 10.00 13.73 14.54
C ASP A 43 10.41 13.95 16.02
N GLU A 44 10.04 13.03 16.92
CA GLU A 44 10.47 13.05 18.32
C GLU A 44 11.99 12.99 18.50
N LYS A 45 12.69 12.34 17.57
CA LYS A 45 14.14 12.12 17.58
C LYS A 45 14.87 12.93 16.51
N GLN A 46 14.30 14.04 16.06
CA GLN A 46 14.82 14.82 14.94
C GLN A 46 16.32 15.17 15.08
N GLU A 47 16.81 15.40 16.29
CA GLU A 47 18.22 15.65 16.59
C GLU A 47 19.17 14.54 16.12
N LEU A 48 18.72 13.27 16.16
CA LEU A 48 19.50 12.10 15.72
C LEU A 48 19.54 11.95 14.19
N PHE A 49 18.66 12.68 13.50
CA PHE A 49 18.47 12.62 12.05
C PHE A 49 18.80 13.95 11.36
N GLN A 50 19.44 14.90 12.07
CA GLN A 50 19.91 16.14 11.47
C GLN A 50 20.76 15.84 10.22
N ASN A 51 20.46 16.57 9.13
CA ASN A 51 21.09 16.44 7.80
C ASN A 51 20.89 15.07 7.11
N LYS A 52 19.90 14.26 7.52
CA LYS A 52 19.55 13.02 6.83
C LYS A 52 18.21 13.18 6.10
N ALA A 53 18.17 12.70 4.86
CA ALA A 53 16.91 12.52 4.15
C ALA A 53 16.20 11.23 4.61
N VAL A 54 14.90 11.34 4.86
CA VAL A 54 14.01 10.23 5.18
C VAL A 54 13.32 9.82 3.90
N VAL A 55 13.40 8.55 3.54
CA VAL A 55 12.75 8.03 2.32
C VAL A 55 11.60 7.13 2.75
N ILE A 56 10.37 7.53 2.42
CA ILE A 56 9.20 6.66 2.57
C ILE A 56 9.19 5.68 1.41
N SER A 57 9.08 4.39 1.72
CA SER A 57 8.99 3.34 0.72
C SER A 57 7.58 2.82 0.57
N PHE A 58 7.15 2.56 -0.67
CA PHE A 58 5.92 1.85 -0.98
C PHE A 58 6.22 0.62 -1.82
N SER A 59 5.58 -0.50 -1.50
CA SER A 59 5.69 -1.72 -2.31
C SER A 59 4.71 -1.71 -3.47
N MET A 60 5.18 -2.15 -4.64
CA MET A 60 4.33 -2.25 -5.82
C MET A 60 3.48 -3.53 -5.83
N VAL A 61 3.64 -4.44 -4.87
CA VAL A 61 2.92 -5.73 -4.82
C VAL A 61 1.41 -5.58 -4.57
N VAL A 62 0.67 -6.61 -4.97
CA VAL A 62 -0.68 -6.89 -4.49
C VAL A 62 -0.59 -8.03 -3.48
N LEU A 63 -1.23 -7.87 -2.32
CA LEU A 63 -1.38 -8.95 -1.37
C LEU A 63 -2.63 -9.75 -1.72
N PHE A 64 -2.45 -11.01 -2.09
CA PHE A 64 -3.52 -11.93 -2.42
C PHE A 64 -3.74 -12.92 -1.29
N PHE A 65 -4.97 -12.98 -0.81
CA PHE A 65 -5.35 -13.75 0.37
C PHE A 65 -6.43 -14.77 0.05
N LYS A 66 -6.30 -15.94 0.68
CA LYS A 66 -7.39 -16.92 0.77
C LYS A 66 -8.11 -16.79 2.11
N LEU A 67 -9.43 -16.60 2.05
CA LEU A 67 -10.29 -16.47 3.22
C LEU A 67 -10.58 -17.84 3.84
N TYR A 68 -10.66 -17.89 5.18
CA TYR A 68 -11.07 -19.10 5.89
C TYR A 68 -12.54 -19.44 5.67
N LEU A 69 -13.40 -18.43 5.59
CA LEU A 69 -14.84 -18.59 5.39
C LEU A 69 -15.23 -17.97 4.03
N PRO A 70 -15.47 -18.78 2.98
CA PRO A 70 -16.02 -18.25 1.74
C PRO A 70 -17.42 -17.65 1.99
N TYR A 71 -17.90 -16.80 1.07
CA TYR A 71 -19.21 -16.12 1.12
C TYR A 71 -19.39 -15.04 2.19
N VAL A 72 -18.38 -14.75 3.01
CA VAL A 72 -18.40 -13.66 3.99
C VAL A 72 -17.36 -12.63 3.62
N ARG A 73 -17.73 -11.34 3.60
CA ARG A 73 -16.75 -10.25 3.42
C ARG A 73 -15.90 -10.13 4.67
N HIS A 74 -14.59 -10.22 4.51
CA HIS A 74 -13.62 -10.10 5.60
C HIS A 74 -13.04 -8.69 5.62
N ASN A 75 -12.92 -8.10 6.81
CA ASN A 75 -12.24 -6.82 6.98
C ASN A 75 -10.76 -7.06 7.29
N LEU A 76 -9.94 -6.01 7.21
CA LEU A 76 -8.57 -6.07 7.73
C LEU A 76 -8.56 -6.54 9.19
N GLY A 77 -7.53 -7.29 9.56
CA GLY A 77 -7.40 -7.91 10.88
C GLY A 77 -8.05 -9.28 11.00
N TRP A 78 -8.82 -9.73 10.01
CA TRP A 78 -9.38 -11.08 10.00
C TRP A 78 -8.32 -12.11 9.61
N ILE A 79 -8.49 -13.32 10.12
CA ILE A 79 -7.62 -14.45 9.82
C ILE A 79 -7.90 -14.96 8.40
N CYS A 80 -6.84 -15.22 7.63
CA CYS A 80 -6.83 -15.89 6.35
C CYS A 80 -6.16 -17.27 6.41
N SER A 81 -6.44 -18.13 5.43
CA SER A 81 -5.79 -19.43 5.31
C SER A 81 -4.36 -19.31 4.79
N TRP A 82 -4.12 -18.40 3.84
CA TRP A 82 -2.79 -18.07 3.33
C TRP A 82 -2.78 -16.70 2.63
N MET A 83 -1.57 -16.16 2.47
CA MET A 83 -1.26 -14.89 1.79
C MET A 83 -0.09 -15.12 0.83
N GLN A 84 -0.12 -14.42 -0.30
CA GLN A 84 0.99 -14.37 -1.26
C GLN A 84 1.13 -12.95 -1.83
N ASP A 85 2.36 -12.53 -2.02
CA ASP A 85 2.69 -11.36 -2.84
C ASP A 85 2.58 -11.76 -4.30
N VAL A 86 1.72 -11.10 -5.06
CA VAL A 86 1.50 -11.38 -6.47
C VAL A 86 1.64 -10.11 -7.28
N ASP A 87 2.16 -10.27 -8.50
CA ASP A 87 2.18 -9.17 -9.45
C ASP A 87 0.78 -8.94 -10.04
N MET A 88 0.53 -7.70 -10.43
CA MET A 88 -0.78 -7.35 -10.98
C MET A 88 -1.01 -8.01 -12.35
N TYR A 89 0.05 -8.32 -13.08
CA TYR A 89 -0.05 -8.99 -14.37
C TYR A 89 -0.67 -10.40 -14.25
N GLU A 90 -0.29 -11.16 -13.22
CA GLU A 90 -0.82 -12.47 -12.87
C GLU A 90 -2.28 -12.34 -12.43
N ILE A 91 -2.60 -11.40 -11.54
CA ILE A 91 -3.98 -11.16 -11.08
C ILE A 91 -4.91 -10.86 -12.25
N CYS A 92 -4.48 -10.00 -13.17
CA CYS A 92 -5.27 -9.64 -14.35
C CYS A 92 -5.35 -10.74 -15.40
N SER A 93 -4.75 -11.91 -15.16
CA SER A 93 -4.99 -13.13 -15.95
C SER A 93 -6.05 -14.05 -15.36
N TYR A 94 -6.48 -13.80 -14.12
CA TYR A 94 -7.48 -14.62 -13.46
C TYR A 94 -8.87 -14.26 -13.96
N GLU A 95 -9.64 -15.23 -14.45
CA GLU A 95 -11.06 -15.03 -14.80
C GLU A 95 -11.96 -14.98 -13.55
N LEU A 96 -11.54 -14.21 -12.54
CA LEU A 96 -12.24 -14.05 -11.27
C LEU A 96 -13.01 -12.71 -11.26
N PRO A 97 -14.32 -12.73 -10.97
CA PRO A 97 -15.16 -11.53 -10.97
C PRO A 97 -14.99 -10.74 -9.68
N PHE A 98 -13.80 -10.21 -9.42
CA PHE A 98 -13.56 -9.32 -8.29
C PHE A 98 -14.51 -8.12 -8.35
N GLU A 99 -14.92 -7.63 -7.18
CA GLU A 99 -15.76 -6.43 -7.09
C GLU A 99 -15.09 -5.25 -7.81
N GLU A 100 -15.81 -4.64 -8.76
CA GLU A 100 -15.31 -3.53 -9.59
C GLU A 100 -14.99 -2.28 -8.76
N ASN A 101 -15.71 -2.08 -7.66
CA ASN A 101 -15.56 -0.94 -6.75
C ASN A 101 -14.71 -1.33 -5.55
N TYR A 102 -13.39 -1.30 -5.76
CA TYR A 102 -12.37 -1.48 -4.73
C TYR A 102 -12.64 -0.57 -3.52
N THR A 103 -12.94 -1.18 -2.38
CA THR A 103 -13.28 -0.47 -1.15
C THR A 103 -12.00 0.16 -0.57
N LEU A 104 -12.03 1.47 -0.30
CA LEU A 104 -10.98 2.13 0.47
C LEU A 104 -11.12 1.71 1.94
N VAL A 105 -10.02 1.27 2.54
CA VAL A 105 -9.97 0.93 3.97
C VAL A 105 -9.11 1.96 4.69
N GLU A 106 -9.77 2.89 5.38
CA GLU A 106 -9.17 4.15 5.85
C GLU A 106 -8.15 4.07 7.00
N PRO A 107 -8.09 3.07 7.90
CA PRO A 107 -6.97 3.07 8.86
C PRO A 107 -5.62 2.80 8.20
N GLN A 108 -5.60 1.97 7.16
CA GLN A 108 -4.35 1.62 6.45
C GLN A 108 -4.17 2.39 5.14
N TYR A 109 -5.22 3.09 4.67
CA TYR A 109 -5.32 3.70 3.36
C TYR A 109 -4.91 2.74 2.25
N VAL A 110 -5.63 1.63 2.11
CA VAL A 110 -5.42 0.64 1.04
C VAL A 110 -6.72 0.35 0.33
N ARG A 111 -6.63 -0.22 -0.87
CA ARG A 111 -7.78 -0.70 -1.62
C ARG A 111 -7.94 -2.19 -1.41
N GLN A 112 -9.16 -2.63 -1.13
CA GLN A 112 -9.54 -4.02 -1.00
C GLN A 112 -10.60 -4.39 -2.04
N SER A 113 -10.45 -5.53 -2.69
CA SER A 113 -11.52 -6.16 -3.48
C SER A 113 -11.61 -7.64 -3.17
N THR A 114 -12.82 -8.18 -3.12
CA THR A 114 -13.08 -9.56 -2.67
C THR A 114 -13.85 -10.30 -3.74
N GLU A 115 -13.48 -11.56 -3.99
CA GLU A 115 -14.34 -12.52 -4.66
C GLU A 115 -14.81 -13.55 -3.62
N LEU A 116 -16.11 -13.49 -3.30
CA LEU A 116 -16.73 -14.27 -2.24
C LEU A 116 -16.93 -15.74 -2.59
N TRP A 117 -17.21 -16.10 -3.85
CA TRP A 117 -17.44 -17.50 -4.23
C TRP A 117 -16.16 -18.31 -4.13
N TYR A 118 -15.06 -17.74 -4.59
CA TYR A 118 -13.75 -18.36 -4.45
C TYR A 118 -13.11 -18.08 -3.09
N GLY A 119 -13.70 -17.21 -2.27
CA GLY A 119 -13.19 -16.88 -0.94
C GLY A 119 -11.79 -16.30 -1.02
N VAL A 120 -11.57 -15.33 -1.89
CA VAL A 120 -10.28 -14.68 -2.09
C VAL A 120 -10.41 -13.16 -2.01
N THR A 121 -9.36 -12.48 -1.55
CA THR A 121 -9.35 -11.02 -1.50
C THR A 121 -8.00 -10.48 -1.93
N LEU A 122 -8.02 -9.34 -2.61
CA LEU A 122 -6.88 -8.56 -3.04
C LEU A 122 -6.81 -7.31 -2.18
N ILE A 123 -5.65 -7.04 -1.58
CA ILE A 123 -5.38 -5.81 -0.88
C ILE A 123 -4.13 -5.17 -1.47
N MET A 124 -4.23 -3.89 -1.82
CA MET A 124 -3.17 -3.22 -2.55
C MET A 124 -3.10 -1.74 -2.23
N ASP A 125 -1.91 -1.18 -2.39
CA ASP A 125 -1.76 0.25 -2.64
C ASP A 125 -2.07 0.57 -4.08
N THR A 126 -2.80 1.66 -4.32
CA THR A 126 -3.09 2.25 -5.63
C THR A 126 -2.44 3.64 -5.74
N PRO A 127 -2.38 4.27 -6.93
CA PRO A 127 -1.78 5.59 -7.06
C PRO A 127 -2.36 6.63 -6.10
N ASP A 128 -3.69 6.65 -5.93
CA ASP A 128 -4.40 7.56 -5.03
C ASP A 128 -4.07 7.30 -3.56
N THR A 129 -3.98 6.05 -3.12
CA THR A 129 -3.64 5.76 -1.72
C THR A 129 -2.19 6.13 -1.40
N ILE A 130 -1.25 5.85 -2.31
CA ILE A 130 0.15 6.27 -2.12
C ILE A 130 0.28 7.79 -2.10
N ILE A 131 -0.39 8.48 -3.03
CA ILE A 131 -0.40 9.95 -3.07
C ILE A 131 -0.98 10.52 -1.77
N TYR A 132 -2.07 9.95 -1.27
CA TYR A 132 -2.65 10.34 0.02
C TYR A 132 -1.63 10.17 1.16
N LYS A 133 -0.98 9.01 1.26
CA LYS A 133 0.00 8.71 2.32
C LYS A 133 1.17 9.69 2.29
N ILE A 134 1.70 9.99 1.10
CA ILE A 134 2.77 10.98 0.92
C ILE A 134 2.28 12.37 1.35
N CYS A 135 1.13 12.81 0.84
CA CYS A 135 0.56 14.13 1.14
C CYS A 135 0.34 14.30 2.64
N SER A 136 -0.34 13.33 3.27
CA SER A 136 -0.66 13.34 4.68
C SER A 136 0.62 13.33 5.54
N ALA A 137 1.61 12.51 5.20
CA ALA A 137 2.92 12.50 5.88
C ALA A 137 3.64 13.86 5.79
N THR A 138 3.67 14.47 4.60
CA THR A 138 4.36 15.76 4.40
C THR A 138 3.69 16.92 5.14
N LYS A 139 2.37 16.85 5.34
CA LYS A 139 1.61 17.85 6.11
C LYS A 139 1.78 17.68 7.61
N LEU A 140 1.70 16.44 8.10
CA LEU A 140 1.78 16.14 9.54
C LEU A 140 3.19 16.33 10.10
N TYR A 141 4.23 16.10 9.28
CA TYR A 141 5.63 16.16 9.71
C TYR A 141 6.44 17.12 8.84
N PRO A 142 6.14 18.44 8.86
CA PRO A 142 6.75 19.42 7.94
C PRO A 142 8.25 19.61 8.14
N ASN A 143 8.78 19.19 9.29
CA ASN A 143 10.19 19.32 9.64
C ASN A 143 11.07 18.16 9.14
N ILE A 144 10.45 17.15 8.52
CA ILE A 144 11.14 15.99 7.96
C ILE A 144 11.38 16.22 6.47
N GLY A 145 12.65 16.07 6.04
CA GLY A 145 12.99 16.05 4.62
C GLY A 145 12.61 14.71 3.98
N PHE A 146 11.61 14.73 3.10
CA PHE A 146 11.09 13.52 2.45
C PHE A 146 11.77 13.20 1.12
N GLY A 147 12.01 11.91 0.92
CA GLY A 147 12.24 11.25 -0.36
C GLY A 147 11.24 10.12 -0.55
N LEU A 148 11.20 9.58 -1.77
CA LEU A 148 10.32 8.48 -2.15
C LEU A 148 11.14 7.32 -2.70
N ALA A 149 10.79 6.09 -2.31
CA ALA A 149 11.26 4.88 -2.96
C ALA A 149 10.06 3.97 -3.30
N LEU A 150 10.11 3.36 -4.48
CA LEU A 150 9.13 2.40 -4.95
C LEU A 150 9.86 1.08 -5.16
N PHE A 151 9.35 0.01 -4.55
CA PHE A 151 9.95 -1.33 -4.59
C PHE A 151 9.09 -2.30 -5.35
N ASP A 152 9.68 -3.41 -5.79
CA ASP A 152 8.96 -4.47 -6.51
C ASP A 152 8.37 -3.98 -7.84
N LEU A 153 9.06 -3.06 -8.53
CA LEU A 153 8.60 -2.47 -9.80
C LEU A 153 8.20 -3.51 -10.87
N GLY A 154 8.76 -4.72 -10.81
CA GLY A 154 8.37 -5.84 -11.68
C GLY A 154 6.95 -6.35 -11.44
N PHE A 155 6.31 -5.96 -10.34
CA PHE A 155 4.95 -6.36 -9.97
C PHE A 155 3.86 -5.43 -10.55
N GLU A 156 4.27 -4.37 -11.25
CA GLU A 156 3.34 -3.47 -11.92
C GLU A 156 2.77 -4.07 -13.22
N ASP A 157 1.57 -3.62 -13.61
CA ASP A 157 0.98 -3.94 -14.91
C ASP A 157 1.57 -3.06 -16.02
N THR A 158 2.86 -3.24 -16.30
CA THR A 158 3.60 -2.43 -17.29
C THR A 158 3.09 -2.61 -18.73
N GLU A 159 2.37 -3.70 -19.00
CA GLU A 159 1.77 -4.01 -20.30
C GLU A 159 0.28 -3.63 -20.40
N TYR A 160 -0.29 -2.98 -19.38
CA TYR A 160 -1.70 -2.58 -19.34
C TYR A 160 -2.67 -3.75 -19.61
N LYS A 161 -2.36 -4.94 -19.13
CA LYS A 161 -3.20 -6.13 -19.30
C LYS A 161 -4.55 -5.96 -18.59
N CYS A 162 -4.56 -5.37 -17.40
CA CYS A 162 -5.79 -5.14 -16.63
C CYS A 162 -6.78 -4.19 -17.36
N LEU A 163 -6.27 -3.28 -18.20
CA LEU A 163 -7.12 -2.39 -19.01
C LEU A 163 -7.83 -3.12 -20.17
N ARG A 164 -7.31 -4.29 -20.56
CA ARG A 164 -7.87 -5.11 -21.64
C ARG A 164 -8.95 -6.06 -21.15
N GLU A 165 -9.05 -6.27 -19.85
CA GLU A 165 -9.98 -7.20 -19.21
C GLU A 165 -11.17 -6.47 -18.57
N ASP A 166 -12.39 -6.86 -18.96
CA ASP A 166 -13.62 -6.19 -18.50
C ASP A 166 -13.84 -6.30 -16.98
N HIS A 167 -13.42 -7.42 -16.38
CA HIS A 167 -13.60 -7.74 -14.96
C HIS A 167 -12.53 -7.10 -14.05
N PHE A 168 -11.55 -6.40 -14.61
CA PHE A 168 -10.48 -5.72 -13.86
C PHE A 168 -10.33 -4.24 -14.17
N LYS A 169 -11.27 -3.62 -14.89
CA LYS A 169 -11.17 -2.19 -15.28
C LYS A 169 -10.93 -1.23 -14.10
N GLY A 170 -11.41 -1.55 -12.89
CA GLY A 170 -11.17 -0.75 -11.68
C GLY A 170 -9.73 -0.77 -11.15
N VAL A 171 -8.92 -1.78 -11.51
CA VAL A 171 -7.45 -1.82 -11.36
C VAL A 171 -6.73 -1.72 -12.71
N GLY A 172 -7.51 -1.50 -13.77
CA GLY A 172 -7.04 -1.27 -15.12
C GLY A 172 -6.03 -0.13 -15.11
N GLY A 173 -4.77 -0.45 -15.41
CA GLY A 173 -3.70 0.54 -15.37
C GLY A 173 -3.10 0.72 -13.99
N TYR A 174 -2.93 -0.38 -13.25
CA TYR A 174 -2.08 -0.47 -12.05
C TYR A 174 -0.62 -0.15 -12.38
N TRP A 175 -0.40 1.13 -12.66
CA TRP A 175 0.87 1.77 -12.92
C TRP A 175 1.01 2.84 -11.86
N LYS A 176 1.65 2.50 -10.74
CA LYS A 176 1.80 3.39 -9.59
C LYS A 176 3.01 4.27 -9.79
N ALA A 177 4.08 3.74 -10.38
CA ALA A 177 5.36 4.40 -10.49
C ALA A 177 5.29 5.74 -11.21
N ALA A 178 4.66 5.82 -12.39
CA ALA A 178 4.56 7.08 -13.12
C ALA A 178 3.73 8.16 -12.42
N PRO A 179 2.46 7.94 -12.03
CA PRO A 179 1.65 8.97 -11.38
C PRO A 179 2.22 9.37 -10.02
N VAL A 180 2.69 8.43 -9.20
CA VAL A 180 3.29 8.74 -7.89
C VAL A 180 4.58 9.52 -8.06
N SER A 181 5.47 9.11 -8.97
CA SER A 181 6.71 9.85 -9.25
C SER A 181 6.44 11.26 -9.76
N LYS A 182 5.43 11.43 -10.62
CA LYS A 182 5.03 12.74 -11.15
C LYS A 182 4.48 13.62 -10.03
N TYR A 183 3.63 13.09 -9.16
CA TYR A 183 3.11 13.81 -8.00
C TYR A 183 4.26 14.27 -7.10
N PHE A 184 5.15 13.36 -6.71
CA PHE A 184 6.27 13.69 -5.82
C PHE A 184 7.15 14.81 -6.39
N LYS A 185 7.53 14.72 -7.68
CA LYS A 185 8.38 15.72 -8.36
C LYS A 185 7.72 17.09 -8.52
N ASN A 186 6.43 17.12 -8.83
CA ASN A 186 5.76 18.36 -9.22
C ASN A 186 5.05 19.05 -8.05
N VAL A 187 4.71 18.27 -7.02
CA VAL A 187 3.92 18.73 -5.88
C VAL A 187 4.80 18.77 -4.65
N VAL A 188 5.35 17.64 -4.19
CA VAL A 188 6.10 17.59 -2.92
C VAL A 188 7.42 18.35 -2.99
N THR A 189 8.19 18.19 -4.07
CA THR A 189 9.48 18.89 -4.22
C THR A 189 9.34 20.32 -4.76
N ASN A 190 8.11 20.82 -4.92
CA ASN A 190 7.88 22.18 -5.37
C ASN A 190 8.12 23.16 -4.20
N PRO A 191 8.97 24.19 -4.35
CA PRO A 191 9.17 25.21 -3.31
C PRO A 191 7.90 25.95 -2.89
N ASN A 192 6.87 25.96 -3.75
CA ASN A 192 5.57 26.59 -3.51
C ASN A 192 4.50 25.59 -3.00
N PHE A 193 4.89 24.39 -2.59
CA PHE A 193 3.97 23.43 -2.00
C PHE A 193 3.45 23.97 -0.66
N ASP A 194 2.16 24.34 -0.63
CA ASP A 194 1.53 24.87 0.58
C ASP A 194 1.14 23.72 1.50
N ILE A 195 1.79 23.68 2.66
CA ILE A 195 1.56 22.68 3.71
C ILE A 195 0.17 22.89 4.36
N ASN A 196 -0.50 24.02 4.10
CA ASN A 196 -1.72 24.45 4.80
C ASN A 196 -3.06 24.22 4.05
N ASN A 197 -3.06 23.61 2.86
CA ASN A 197 -4.28 23.27 2.09
C ASN A 197 -4.55 21.77 2.04
#